data_AF-A0A0R2QZ40-F1
#
_entry.id   AF-A0A0R2QZ40-F1
#
_cell.length_a   1.000
_cell.length_b   1.000
_cell.length_c   1.000
_cell.angle_alpha   90.00
_cell.angle_beta   90.00
_cell.angle_gamma   90.00
#
_symmetry.space_group_name_H-M   'P 1'
#
loop_
_entity.id
_entity.type
_entity.pdbx_description
1 polymer ?
#
loop_
_entity_poly.entity_id
_entity_poly.type
_entity_poly.pdbx_seq_one_letter_code
_entity_poly.pdbx_strand_id
1 'polypeptide(L)'
;MRGVRYGEVLAMFLRDTGLEAEVYGTQMLNDCPQEKWQTLDADAIAKEMGAVFAKLNGPRYWLLDGLGTKVAVVEPVFRDFNGITMRRIAVVNLGVDYSPGSYVERKVNRGAVFFWDAGKKVYELVNPDGVAYVMQARCIGVDPTMSEESLDTLGDKLSLPAGWSYRVRVLNEELVVDTTAHVATVLQDEFENTYTLPN
;
A
#
# COMPACT_ATOMS: atom_id res chain seq x y z
N MET A 1 -8.79 10.53 -7.72
CA MET A 1 -7.66 10.17 -6.81
C MET A 1 -6.47 9.60 -7.55
N ARG A 2 -6.66 8.97 -8.71
CA ARG A 2 -5.60 8.41 -9.53
C ARG A 2 -4.49 9.43 -9.81
N GLY A 3 -3.24 8.99 -9.69
CA GLY A 3 -2.05 9.83 -9.87
C GLY A 3 -1.72 10.76 -8.70
N VAL A 4 -2.48 10.73 -7.60
CA VAL A 4 -2.10 11.46 -6.38
C VAL A 4 -0.94 10.74 -5.71
N ARG A 5 0.16 11.48 -5.51
CA ARG A 5 1.37 11.01 -4.85
C ARG A 5 1.22 10.98 -3.33
N TYR A 6 1.75 9.96 -2.69
CA TYR A 6 1.83 9.85 -1.24
C TYR A 6 3.03 8.99 -0.81
N GLY A 7 3.33 8.99 0.49
CA GLY A 7 4.30 8.07 1.08
C GLY A 7 3.88 7.65 2.47
N GLU A 8 4.45 6.55 2.95
CA GLU A 8 4.13 5.98 4.24
C GLU A 8 5.38 5.54 5.00
N VAL A 9 5.48 5.90 6.27
CA VAL A 9 6.47 5.36 7.21
C VAL A 9 5.76 4.34 8.10
N LEU A 10 6.22 3.10 8.07
CA LEU A 10 5.69 2.01 8.89
C LEU A 10 6.66 1.77 10.04
N ALA A 11 6.30 2.18 11.24
CA ALA A 11 7.06 1.91 12.45
C ALA A 11 6.60 0.58 13.07
N MET A 12 7.52 -0.37 13.23
CA MET A 12 7.20 -1.73 13.64
C MET A 12 7.55 -1.94 15.11
N PHE A 13 6.56 -2.33 15.90
CA PHE A 13 6.69 -2.55 17.34
C PHE A 13 6.47 -4.00 17.69
N LEU A 14 7.26 -4.52 18.63
CA LEU A 14 6.97 -5.79 19.26
C LEU A 14 5.90 -5.58 20.33
N ARG A 15 4.85 -6.39 20.26
CA ARG A 15 3.74 -6.47 21.22
C ARG A 15 3.62 -7.92 21.69
N ASP A 16 2.80 -8.15 22.71
CA ASP A 16 2.52 -9.50 23.21
C ASP A 16 1.87 -10.40 22.14
N THR A 17 1.21 -9.80 21.15
CA THR A 17 0.56 -10.47 20.01
C THR A 17 1.49 -10.66 18.80
N GLY A 18 2.77 -10.30 18.91
CA GLY A 18 3.73 -10.33 17.82
C GLY A 18 4.04 -8.93 17.27
N LEU A 19 4.35 -8.85 15.97
CA LEU A 19 4.73 -7.58 15.35
C LEU A 19 3.49 -6.74 15.01
N GLU A 20 3.53 -5.45 15.33
CA GLU A 20 2.48 -4.49 15.00
C GLU A 20 3.09 -3.29 14.26
N ALA A 21 2.48 -2.87 13.16
CA ALA A 21 2.90 -1.71 12.39
C ALA A 21 2.00 -0.51 12.68
N GLU A 22 2.57 0.61 13.11
CA GLU A 22 1.92 1.91 13.02
C GLU A 22 2.24 2.55 11.67
N VAL A 23 1.22 2.78 10.86
CA VAL A 23 1.35 3.33 9.50
C VAL A 23 1.09 4.82 9.54
N TYR A 24 2.14 5.61 9.33
CA TYR A 24 2.06 7.06 9.17
C TYR A 24 2.09 7.39 7.69
N GLY A 25 1.16 8.20 7.21
CA GLY A 25 1.09 8.53 5.79
C GLY A 25 0.79 9.99 5.51
N THR A 26 1.16 10.42 4.31
CA THR A 26 0.99 11.80 3.82
C THR A 26 -0.38 12.05 3.16
N GLN A 27 -1.23 11.02 3.06
CA GLN A 27 -2.49 11.09 2.31
C GLN A 27 -3.37 12.24 2.84
N MET A 28 -3.79 13.10 1.91
CA MET A 28 -4.59 14.30 2.17
C MET A 28 -3.88 15.36 3.03
N LEU A 29 -2.55 15.27 3.22
CA LEU A 29 -1.74 16.25 3.97
C LEU A 29 -0.68 16.92 3.09
N ASN A 30 0.04 16.15 2.29
CA ASN A 30 1.02 16.63 1.32
C ASN A 30 1.32 15.56 0.27
N ASP A 31 2.08 15.93 -0.74
CA ASP A 31 2.46 15.13 -1.90
C ASP A 31 3.72 14.27 -1.68
N CYS A 32 4.17 14.10 -0.44
CA CYS A 32 5.36 13.35 -0.04
C CYS A 32 6.68 13.87 -0.66
N PRO A 33 7.05 15.16 -0.56
CA PRO A 33 8.09 15.81 -1.37
C PRO A 33 9.37 14.97 -1.57
N GLN A 34 9.77 14.73 -2.83
CA GLN A 34 10.87 13.81 -3.15
C GLN A 34 12.19 14.19 -2.46
N GLU A 35 12.52 15.47 -2.48
CA GLU A 35 13.76 15.99 -1.88
C GLU A 35 13.84 15.75 -0.37
N LYS A 36 12.69 15.75 0.33
CA LYS A 36 12.64 15.41 1.76
C LYS A 36 12.58 13.92 1.98
N TRP A 37 11.82 13.19 1.16
CA TRP A 37 11.65 11.74 1.31
C TRP A 37 12.99 11.00 1.22
N GLN A 38 13.83 11.37 0.27
CA GLN A 38 15.16 10.78 0.09
C GLN A 38 16.14 11.05 1.24
N THR A 39 15.80 11.96 2.15
CA THR A 39 16.60 12.27 3.35
C THR A 39 16.11 11.55 4.60
N LEU A 40 15.03 10.76 4.50
CA LEU A 40 14.56 9.94 5.61
C LEU A 40 15.54 8.80 5.87
N ASP A 41 15.84 8.58 7.15
CA ASP A 41 16.66 7.48 7.63
C ASP A 41 15.77 6.56 8.47
N ALA A 42 15.54 5.34 7.96
CA ALA A 42 14.66 4.37 8.60
C ALA A 42 15.17 3.91 9.97
N ASP A 43 16.49 3.78 10.14
CA ASP A 43 17.08 3.33 11.41
C ASP A 43 16.99 4.44 12.46
N ALA A 44 17.24 5.69 12.06
CA ALA A 44 17.07 6.85 12.94
C ALA A 44 15.60 7.01 13.37
N ILE A 45 14.66 6.86 12.43
CA ILE A 45 13.22 6.87 12.71
C ILE A 45 12.84 5.77 13.70
N ALA A 46 13.30 4.52 13.46
CA ALA A 46 13.00 3.40 14.33
C ALA A 46 13.48 3.66 15.76
N LYS A 47 14.72 4.15 15.89
CA LYS A 47 15.33 4.50 17.18
C LYS A 47 14.55 5.61 17.91
N GLU A 48 14.18 6.69 17.22
CA GLU A 48 13.41 7.80 17.80
C GLU A 48 12.05 7.32 18.31
N MET A 49 11.40 6.45 17.55
CA MET A 49 10.07 5.95 17.88
C MET A 49 10.09 4.80 18.90
N GLY A 50 11.26 4.23 19.21
CA GLY A 50 11.36 3.00 20.01
C GLY A 50 10.78 1.77 19.28
N ALA A 51 10.76 1.81 17.95
CA ALA A 51 10.35 0.71 17.09
C ALA A 51 11.53 -0.27 16.91
N VAL A 52 11.21 -1.54 16.63
CA VAL A 52 12.20 -2.58 16.31
C VAL A 52 12.87 -2.27 14.97
N PHE A 53 12.09 -1.79 14.00
CA PHE A 53 12.57 -1.24 12.74
C PHE A 53 11.49 -0.34 12.14
N ALA A 54 11.86 0.46 11.14
CA ALA A 54 10.93 1.21 10.33
C ALA A 54 11.08 0.81 8.85
N LYS A 55 9.98 0.85 8.10
CA LYS A 55 9.97 0.68 6.65
C LYS A 55 9.51 1.98 6.00
N LEU A 56 10.32 2.51 5.09
CA LEU A 56 9.91 3.58 4.17
C LEU A 56 9.15 2.93 3.01
N ASN A 57 7.83 3.10 3.00
CA ASN A 57 6.93 2.42 2.07
C ASN A 57 6.45 3.40 0.98
N GLY A 58 7.36 3.76 0.07
CA GLY A 58 7.06 4.68 -1.04
C GLY A 58 8.30 5.42 -1.58
N PRO A 59 8.08 6.51 -2.35
CA PRO A 59 6.80 7.14 -2.65
C PRO A 59 5.91 6.31 -3.57
N ARG A 60 4.61 6.60 -3.55
CA ARG A 60 3.54 5.84 -4.22
C ARG A 60 2.60 6.78 -4.94
N TYR A 61 1.88 6.24 -5.91
CA TYR A 61 0.78 6.92 -6.59
C TYR A 61 -0.46 6.04 -6.56
N TRP A 62 -1.58 6.62 -6.15
CA TRP A 62 -2.87 5.94 -6.17
C TRP A 62 -3.27 5.57 -7.61
N LEU A 63 -3.83 4.36 -7.77
CA LEU A 63 -4.53 3.93 -8.99
C LEU A 63 -6.04 3.80 -8.79
N LEU A 64 -6.54 4.03 -7.58
CA LEU A 64 -7.97 4.18 -7.33
C LEU A 64 -8.46 5.56 -7.79
N ASP A 65 -9.68 5.61 -8.29
CA ASP A 65 -10.30 6.82 -8.82
C ASP A 65 -11.04 7.61 -7.72
N GLY A 66 -11.55 6.91 -6.69
CA GLY A 66 -12.24 7.51 -5.54
C GLY A 66 -11.96 6.83 -4.19
N LEU A 67 -12.12 7.60 -3.11
CA LEU A 67 -12.13 7.14 -1.73
C LEU A 67 -13.52 7.39 -1.13
N GLY A 68 -14.09 6.39 -0.48
CA GLY A 68 -15.35 6.51 0.25
C GLY A 68 -15.15 6.61 1.75
N THR A 69 -16.20 6.23 2.48
CA THR A 69 -16.24 6.25 3.94
C THR A 69 -15.10 5.43 4.53
N LYS A 70 -14.46 5.99 5.56
CA LYS A 70 -13.52 5.29 6.42
C LYS A 70 -14.14 5.10 7.80
N VAL A 71 -14.35 3.85 8.21
CA VAL A 71 -15.01 3.48 9.48
C VAL A 71 -14.04 2.96 10.54
N ALA A 72 -12.85 2.50 10.14
CA ALA A 72 -11.85 2.07 11.12
C ALA A 72 -11.31 3.29 11.86
N VAL A 73 -11.60 3.35 13.16
CA VAL A 73 -11.13 4.41 14.04
C VAL A 73 -9.64 4.18 14.31
N VAL A 74 -8.83 5.16 13.91
CA VAL A 74 -7.41 5.23 14.24
C VAL A 74 -7.19 6.60 14.83
N GLU A 75 -6.66 6.67 16.04
CA GLU A 75 -6.33 7.94 16.65
C GLU A 75 -5.31 8.68 15.74
N PRO A 76 -5.64 9.91 15.28
CA PRO A 76 -4.88 10.63 14.28
C PRO A 76 -3.66 11.30 14.91
N VAL A 77 -2.65 10.50 15.25
CA VAL A 77 -1.37 11.02 15.75
C VAL A 77 -0.61 11.64 14.58
N PHE A 78 -0.42 12.95 14.63
CA PHE A 78 0.45 13.66 13.69
C PHE A 78 1.90 13.55 14.14
N ARG A 79 2.80 13.37 13.17
CA ARG A 79 4.24 13.31 13.39
C ARG A 79 4.94 13.94 12.20
N ASP A 80 6.04 14.62 12.46
CA ASP A 80 6.93 15.10 11.42
C ASP A 80 8.08 14.12 11.23
N PHE A 81 8.36 13.74 9.99
CA PHE A 81 9.53 12.98 9.61
C PHE A 81 10.39 13.83 8.69
N ASN A 82 11.41 14.46 9.27
CA ASN A 82 12.35 15.34 8.58
C ASN A 82 11.68 16.40 7.66
N GLY A 83 10.70 17.12 8.22
CA GLY A 83 9.94 18.16 7.53
C GLY A 83 8.80 17.63 6.65
N ILE A 84 8.45 16.35 6.74
CA ILE A 84 7.25 15.76 6.12
C ILE A 84 6.24 15.46 7.22
N THR A 85 5.20 16.29 7.31
CA THR A 85 4.06 16.02 8.19
C THR A 85 3.31 14.78 7.71
N MET A 86 3.15 13.81 8.59
CA MET A 86 2.36 12.60 8.38
C MET A 86 1.35 12.43 9.51
N ARG A 87 0.33 11.62 9.26
CA ARG A 87 -0.65 11.22 10.27
C ARG A 87 -0.72 9.70 10.32
N ARG A 88 -0.90 9.14 11.51
CA ARG A 88 -1.21 7.72 11.67
C ARG A 88 -2.55 7.40 11.01
N ILE A 89 -2.51 6.59 9.95
CA ILE A 89 -3.68 6.23 9.15
C ILE A 89 -4.15 4.80 9.41
N ALA A 90 -3.29 3.92 9.94
CA ALA A 90 -3.62 2.54 10.24
C ALA A 90 -2.72 2.00 11.35
N VAL A 91 -3.22 0.98 12.03
CA VAL A 91 -2.44 0.05 12.86
C VAL A 91 -2.67 -1.34 12.28
N VAL A 92 -1.59 -2.05 11.95
CA VAL A 92 -1.65 -3.38 11.33
C VAL A 92 -1.02 -4.40 12.25
N ASN A 93 -1.81 -5.33 12.75
CA ASN A 93 -1.29 -6.48 13.47
C ASN A 93 -0.74 -7.51 12.47
N LEU A 94 0.58 -7.69 12.47
CA LEU A 94 1.29 -8.62 11.58
C LEU A 94 1.49 -9.99 12.22
N GLY A 95 1.25 -10.12 13.53
CA GLY A 95 1.33 -11.37 14.27
C GLY A 95 2.77 -11.84 14.54
N VAL A 96 2.86 -13.03 15.15
CA VAL A 96 4.14 -13.68 15.49
C VAL A 96 4.82 -14.31 14.28
N ASP A 97 4.03 -14.71 13.27
CA ASP A 97 4.50 -15.36 12.05
C ASP A 97 4.77 -14.35 10.91
N TYR A 98 5.12 -13.10 11.26
CA TYR A 98 5.47 -12.10 10.27
C TYR A 98 6.66 -12.58 9.43
N SER A 99 6.42 -12.75 8.13
CA SER A 99 7.47 -12.93 7.13
C SER A 99 7.56 -11.66 6.29
N PRO A 100 8.76 -11.10 6.03
CA PRO A 100 8.93 -10.17 4.93
C PRO A 100 8.75 -10.89 3.58
N GLY A 101 8.52 -10.13 2.51
CA GLY A 101 8.52 -10.65 1.14
C GLY A 101 7.29 -10.28 0.32
N SER A 102 7.46 -10.41 -0.99
CA SER A 102 6.45 -10.15 -2.03
C SER A 102 5.49 -11.33 -2.18
N TYR A 103 4.30 -11.07 -2.71
CA TYR A 103 3.23 -12.03 -2.96
C TYR A 103 2.69 -12.75 -1.71
N VAL A 104 2.99 -12.22 -0.52
CA VAL A 104 2.46 -12.73 0.73
C VAL A 104 1.29 -11.85 1.15
N GLU A 105 0.12 -12.44 1.40
CA GLU A 105 -1.05 -11.70 1.89
C GLU A 105 -0.83 -11.11 3.28
N ARG A 106 -1.36 -9.91 3.52
CA ARG A 106 -1.54 -9.31 4.84
C ARG A 106 -2.99 -8.94 5.03
N LYS A 107 -3.48 -9.08 6.27
CA LYS A 107 -4.80 -8.57 6.66
C LYS A 107 -4.64 -7.19 7.29
N VAL A 108 -5.38 -6.21 6.77
CA VAL A 108 -5.28 -4.81 7.21
C VAL A 108 -6.67 -4.32 7.61
N ASN A 109 -6.82 -3.95 8.89
CA ASN A 109 -8.06 -3.36 9.39
C ASN A 109 -8.11 -1.86 9.08
N ARG A 110 -8.38 -1.50 7.80
CA ARG A 110 -8.47 -0.10 7.36
C ARG A 110 -9.89 0.45 7.28
N GLY A 111 -10.91 -0.42 7.22
CA GLY A 111 -12.31 0.00 7.18
C GLY A 111 -12.62 1.02 6.09
N ALA A 112 -12.20 0.82 4.85
CA ALA A 112 -12.28 1.83 3.78
C ALA A 112 -12.96 1.30 2.52
N VAL A 113 -13.65 2.20 1.79
CA VAL A 113 -14.21 1.93 0.47
C VAL A 113 -13.34 2.56 -0.60
N PHE A 114 -12.88 1.78 -1.57
CA PHE A 114 -12.10 2.23 -2.73
C PHE A 114 -12.90 2.03 -4.02
N PHE A 115 -12.77 2.98 -4.94
CA PHE A 115 -13.49 2.97 -6.22
C PHE A 115 -12.51 3.03 -7.39
N TRP A 116 -12.80 2.26 -8.44
CA TRP A 116 -12.20 2.40 -9.76
C TRP A 116 -13.32 2.56 -10.78
N ASP A 117 -13.26 3.64 -11.55
CA ASP A 117 -14.37 4.02 -12.43
C ASP A 117 -14.48 3.09 -13.65
N ALA A 118 -15.69 2.93 -14.17
CA ALA A 118 -15.90 2.29 -15.48
C ALA A 118 -15.07 3.00 -16.58
N GLY A 119 -14.56 2.23 -17.54
CA GLY A 119 -13.68 2.69 -18.61
C GLY A 119 -12.23 2.90 -18.22
N LYS A 120 -11.86 2.71 -16.94
CA LYS A 120 -10.46 2.81 -16.48
C LYS A 120 -9.73 1.46 -16.57
N LYS A 121 -8.42 1.53 -16.74
CA LYS A 121 -7.54 0.37 -16.61
C LYS A 121 -7.37 0.00 -15.14
N VAL A 122 -7.46 -1.30 -14.87
CA VAL A 122 -6.99 -1.95 -13.66
C VAL A 122 -5.88 -2.93 -14.01
N TYR A 123 -4.95 -3.09 -13.08
CA TYR A 123 -3.78 -3.94 -13.19
C TYR A 123 -3.92 -5.03 -12.13
N GLU A 124 -3.92 -6.28 -12.54
CA GLU A 124 -4.34 -7.40 -11.71
C GLU A 124 -3.25 -8.46 -11.62
N LEU A 125 -2.99 -8.91 -10.40
CA LEU A 125 -2.32 -10.18 -10.14
C LEU A 125 -3.38 -11.25 -9.95
N VAL A 126 -3.26 -12.37 -10.65
CA VAL A 126 -4.19 -13.50 -10.55
C VAL A 126 -3.43 -14.70 -10.02
N ASN A 127 -3.87 -15.24 -8.88
CA ASN A 127 -3.25 -16.42 -8.28
C ASN A 127 -3.67 -17.72 -9.03
N PRO A 128 -3.09 -18.88 -8.69
CA PRO A 128 -3.40 -20.15 -9.35
C PRO A 128 -4.86 -20.61 -9.24
N ASP A 129 -5.58 -20.14 -8.21
CA ASP A 129 -7.00 -20.43 -8.00
C ASP A 129 -7.93 -19.48 -8.78
N GLY A 130 -7.36 -18.53 -9.54
CA GLY A 130 -8.11 -17.54 -10.31
C GLY A 130 -8.52 -16.31 -9.51
N VAL A 131 -8.07 -16.16 -8.27
CA VAL A 131 -8.34 -14.99 -7.43
C VAL A 131 -7.54 -13.79 -7.95
N ALA A 132 -8.22 -12.71 -8.29
CA ALA A 132 -7.63 -11.51 -8.85
C ALA A 132 -7.50 -10.38 -7.81
N TYR A 133 -6.27 -9.92 -7.57
CA TYR A 133 -5.95 -8.77 -6.73
C TYR A 133 -5.73 -7.56 -7.63
N VAL A 134 -6.40 -6.44 -7.32
CA VAL A 134 -6.36 -5.21 -8.12
C VAL A 134 -5.35 -4.24 -7.51
N MET A 135 -4.46 -3.69 -8.35
CA MET A 135 -3.47 -2.71 -7.91
C MET A 135 -4.16 -1.45 -7.38
N GLN A 136 -3.95 -1.15 -6.10
CA GLN A 136 -4.41 0.09 -5.48
C GLN A 136 -3.39 1.22 -5.64
N ALA A 137 -2.10 0.90 -5.64
CA ALA A 137 -1.05 1.92 -5.73
C ALA A 137 0.21 1.37 -6.37
N ARG A 138 0.76 2.13 -7.33
CA ARG A 138 2.09 1.88 -7.88
C ARG A 138 3.16 2.53 -7.00
N CYS A 139 4.29 1.86 -6.83
CA CYS A 139 5.43 2.35 -6.05
C CYS A 139 6.55 2.80 -6.99
N ILE A 140 7.26 3.86 -6.61
CA ILE A 140 8.48 4.31 -7.31
C ILE A 140 9.73 4.22 -6.41
N GLY A 141 9.60 3.60 -5.24
CA GLY A 141 10.70 3.45 -4.28
C GLY A 141 11.75 2.43 -4.72
N VAL A 142 11.33 1.37 -5.43
CA VAL A 142 12.23 0.33 -5.97
C VAL A 142 12.67 0.66 -7.40
N ASP A 143 11.73 1.03 -8.28
CA ASP A 143 12.00 1.49 -9.64
C ASP A 143 11.48 2.93 -9.82
N PRO A 144 12.36 3.94 -9.76
CA PRO A 144 11.97 5.34 -9.94
C PRO A 144 11.44 5.67 -11.35
N THR A 145 11.66 4.80 -12.33
CA THR A 145 11.19 5.00 -13.71
C THR A 145 9.78 4.48 -13.94
N MET A 146 9.17 3.82 -12.95
CA MET A 146 7.83 3.25 -13.05
C MET A 146 6.76 4.33 -13.20
N SER A 147 6.13 4.37 -14.38
CA SER A 147 5.00 5.23 -14.71
C SER A 147 3.69 4.42 -14.79
N GLU A 148 2.54 5.08 -14.87
CA GLU A 148 1.27 4.36 -15.07
C GLU A 148 1.23 3.64 -16.43
N GLU A 149 1.80 4.25 -17.48
CA GLU A 149 1.91 3.64 -18.81
C GLU A 149 2.77 2.37 -18.79
N SER A 150 3.86 2.38 -18.00
CA SER A 150 4.73 1.21 -17.87
C SER A 150 4.03 -0.01 -17.25
N LEU A 151 2.89 0.18 -16.59
CA LEU A 151 2.12 -0.90 -16.00
C LEU A 151 1.45 -1.78 -17.07
N ASP A 152 1.27 -1.30 -18.29
CA ASP A 152 0.71 -2.08 -19.39
C ASP A 152 1.53 -3.34 -19.69
N THR A 153 2.85 -3.29 -19.45
CA THR A 153 3.80 -4.39 -19.70
C THR A 153 4.53 -4.85 -18.44
N LEU A 154 4.04 -4.47 -17.24
CA LEU A 154 4.70 -4.83 -15.98
C LEU A 154 4.84 -6.35 -15.82
N GLY A 155 3.87 -7.13 -16.30
CA GLY A 155 3.90 -8.60 -16.24
C GLY A 155 5.17 -9.23 -16.82
N ASP A 156 5.82 -8.59 -17.80
CA ASP A 156 7.07 -9.09 -18.41
C ASP A 156 8.29 -8.93 -17.48
N LYS A 157 8.18 -8.06 -16.48
CA LYS A 157 9.24 -7.77 -15.50
C LYS A 157 9.04 -8.51 -14.17
N LEU A 158 7.82 -9.00 -13.91
CA LEU A 158 7.47 -9.59 -12.63
C LEU A 158 8.06 -10.99 -12.47
N SER A 159 8.70 -11.23 -11.32
CA SER A 159 9.13 -12.55 -10.86
C SER A 159 7.97 -13.27 -10.17
N LEU A 160 6.93 -13.56 -10.95
CA LEU A 160 5.68 -14.13 -10.45
C LEU A 160 5.91 -15.53 -9.82
N PRO A 161 5.27 -15.85 -8.68
CA PRO A 161 5.27 -17.20 -8.15
C PRO A 161 4.62 -18.19 -9.13
N ALA A 162 4.95 -19.48 -9.00
CA ALA A 162 4.42 -20.51 -9.87
C ALA A 162 2.88 -20.48 -9.95
N GLY A 163 2.34 -20.45 -11.17
CA GLY A 163 0.91 -20.42 -11.45
C GLY A 163 0.24 -19.05 -11.31
N TRP A 164 0.95 -18.02 -10.85
CA TRP A 164 0.43 -16.64 -10.89
C TRP A 164 0.53 -16.06 -12.28
N SER A 165 -0.35 -15.12 -12.59
CA SER A 165 -0.31 -14.33 -13.82
C SER A 165 -0.57 -12.85 -13.54
N TYR A 166 -0.14 -12.00 -14.46
CA TYR A 166 -0.45 -10.57 -14.46
C TYR A 166 -1.33 -10.26 -15.67
N ARG A 167 -2.32 -9.39 -15.49
CA ARG A 167 -3.14 -8.89 -16.61
C ARG A 167 -3.56 -7.45 -16.43
N VAL A 168 -3.88 -6.81 -17.55
CA VAL A 168 -4.49 -5.48 -17.59
C VAL A 168 -5.90 -5.61 -18.15
N ARG A 169 -6.85 -4.96 -17.49
CA ARG A 169 -8.26 -5.00 -17.88
C ARG A 169 -8.83 -3.59 -17.89
N VAL A 170 -9.61 -3.25 -18.91
CA VAL A 170 -10.46 -2.07 -18.88
C VAL A 170 -11.77 -2.45 -18.20
N LEU A 171 -12.17 -1.71 -17.18
CA LEU A 171 -13.41 -1.93 -16.46
C LEU A 171 -14.60 -1.58 -17.35
N ASN A 172 -15.60 -2.46 -17.45
CA ASN A 172 -16.88 -2.14 -18.11
C ASN A 172 -17.85 -1.46 -17.13
N GLU A 173 -17.70 -1.73 -15.84
CA GLU A 173 -18.51 -1.22 -14.73
C GLU A 173 -17.58 -0.78 -13.61
N GLU A 174 -18.06 0.11 -12.74
CA GLU A 174 -17.30 0.55 -11.56
C GLU A 174 -16.94 -0.65 -10.68
N LEU A 175 -15.68 -0.71 -10.26
CA LEU A 175 -15.24 -1.66 -9.25
C LEU A 175 -15.22 -0.96 -7.89
N VAL A 176 -15.94 -1.53 -6.94
CA VAL A 176 -15.97 -1.08 -5.55
C VAL A 176 -15.34 -2.13 -4.66
N VAL A 177 -14.35 -1.73 -3.87
CA VAL A 177 -13.74 -2.58 -2.84
C VAL A 177 -14.10 -1.99 -1.47
N ASP A 178 -15.08 -2.58 -0.80
CA ASP A 178 -15.64 -2.11 0.47
C ASP A 178 -15.13 -2.97 1.64
N THR A 179 -14.18 -2.44 2.41
CA THR A 179 -13.63 -3.14 3.57
C THR A 179 -14.22 -2.64 4.89
N THR A 180 -15.39 -2.00 4.88
CA THR A 180 -15.99 -1.41 6.09
C THR A 180 -16.49 -2.44 7.09
N ALA A 181 -16.90 -3.62 6.62
CA ALA A 181 -17.44 -4.70 7.45
C ALA A 181 -16.46 -5.87 7.70
N HIS A 182 -15.29 -5.88 7.05
CA HIS A 182 -14.31 -6.95 7.19
C HIS A 182 -12.88 -6.45 6.93
N VAL A 183 -11.87 -7.24 7.31
CA VAL A 183 -10.47 -6.87 7.08
C VAL A 183 -10.13 -6.91 5.59
N ALA A 184 -9.31 -5.95 5.15
CA ALA A 184 -8.77 -5.94 3.78
C ALA A 184 -7.70 -7.02 3.64
N THR A 185 -7.64 -7.67 2.48
CA THR A 185 -6.51 -8.52 2.09
C THR A 185 -5.65 -7.78 1.08
N VAL A 186 -4.37 -7.58 1.41
CA VAL A 186 -3.42 -6.85 0.57
C VAL A 186 -2.15 -7.64 0.37
N LEU A 187 -1.48 -7.43 -0.75
CA LEU A 187 -0.14 -7.96 -1.01
C LEU A 187 0.68 -6.94 -1.80
N GLN A 188 1.99 -7.18 -1.87
CA GLN A 188 2.91 -6.38 -2.67
C GLN A 188 3.70 -7.27 -3.63
N ASP A 189 4.00 -6.77 -4.84
CA ASP A 189 5.01 -7.39 -5.71
C ASP A 189 6.43 -6.98 -5.27
N GLU A 190 7.47 -7.42 -6.00
CA GLU A 190 8.87 -7.10 -5.71
C GLU A 190 9.26 -5.64 -6.04
N PHE A 191 8.43 -4.93 -6.79
CA PHE A 191 8.55 -3.48 -6.98
C PHE A 191 7.79 -2.70 -5.90
N GLU A 192 7.22 -3.41 -4.94
CA GLU A 192 6.36 -2.91 -3.88
C GLU A 192 5.07 -2.24 -4.35
N ASN A 193 4.59 -2.50 -5.57
CA ASN A 193 3.23 -2.10 -5.94
C ASN A 193 2.24 -2.83 -5.02
N THR A 194 1.25 -2.11 -4.51
CA THR A 194 0.28 -2.69 -3.56
C THR A 194 -0.99 -3.06 -4.30
N TYR A 195 -1.45 -4.29 -4.06
CA TYR A 195 -2.69 -4.85 -4.59
C TYR A 195 -3.64 -5.15 -3.45
N THR A 196 -4.94 -4.99 -3.69
CA THR A 196 -6.01 -5.34 -2.77
C THR A 196 -6.90 -6.39 -3.40
N LEU A 197 -7.36 -7.34 -2.60
CA LEU A 197 -8.39 -8.28 -3.02
C LEU A 197 -9.75 -7.55 -3.04
N PRO A 198 -10.47 -7.53 -4.17
CA PRO A 198 -11.88 -7.13 -4.20
C PRO A 198 -12.78 -8.12 -3.45
N ASN A 199 -13.97 -7.67 -3.07
CA ASN A 199 -14.98 -8.51 -2.40
C ASN A 199 -15.76 -9.37 -3.40
#